data_AF-A0A645DYY4-F1
#
_entry.id   AF-A0A645DYY4-F1
#
_cell.length_a   1.000
_cell.length_b   1.000
_cell.length_c   1.000
_cell.angle_alpha   90.00
_cell.angle_beta   90.00
_cell.angle_gamma   90.00
#
_symmetry.space_group_name_H-M   'P 1'
#
loop_
_entity.id
_entity.type
_entity.pdbx_description
1 polymer ?
#
loop_
_entity_poly.entity_id
_entity_poly.type
_entity_poly.pdbx_seq_one_letter_code
_entity_poly.pdbx_strand_id
1 'polypeptide(L)' 'MVVLAAESTGHKIVYVDEPGRGSDDFCHFTNASQASYFDIGNGLGTPDIHKADYRFSDEILLPSLEILDYLVFKI' A
#
# COMPACT_ATOMS: atom_id res chain seq x y z
N MET A 1 -4.58 -12.00 -0.02
CA MET A 1 -3.10 -12.08 -0.17
C MET A 1 -2.42 -10.94 0.58
N VAL A 2 -2.78 -9.68 0.34
CA VAL A 2 -2.18 -8.52 1.03
C VAL A 2 -2.33 -8.57 2.56
N VAL A 3 -3.54 -8.82 3.08
CA VAL A 3 -3.78 -8.97 4.53
C VAL A 3 -2.89 -10.06 5.14
N LEU A 4 -2.84 -11.23 4.52
CA LEU A 4 -2.00 -12.34 4.97
C LEU A 4 -0.51 -11.97 4.95
N ALA A 5 -0.04 -11.28 3.91
CA ALA A 5 1.35 -10.82 3.83
C ALA A 5 1.68 -9.86 4.98
N ALA A 6 0.82 -8.87 5.23
CA ALA A 6 1.00 -7.93 6.33
C ALA A 6 0.99 -8.59 7.70
N GLU A 7 0.08 -9.54 7.95
CA GLU A 7 0.07 -10.31 9.20
C GLU A 7 1.33 -11.16 9.34
N SER A 8 1.79 -11.79 8.26
CA SER A 8 2.95 -12.68 8.27
C SER A 8 4.28 -11.94 8.43
N THR A 9 4.36 -10.69 7.99
CA THR A 9 5.53 -9.82 8.20
C THR A 9 5.38 -8.91 9.43
N GLY A 10 4.30 -9.07 10.22
CA GLY A 10 4.13 -8.38 11.49
C GLY A 10 3.75 -6.89 11.36
N HIS A 11 3.18 -6.47 10.24
CA HIS A 11 2.74 -5.09 10.04
C HIS A 11 1.28 -4.87 10.47
N LYS A 12 1.01 -3.66 10.96
CA LYS A 12 -0.34 -3.23 11.29
C LYS A 12 -1.15 -3.00 10.01
N ILE A 13 -2.36 -3.54 9.99
CA ILE A 13 -3.34 -3.27 8.93
C ILE A 13 -4.27 -2.15 9.37
N VAL A 14 -4.53 -1.21 8.46
CA VAL A 14 -5.54 -0.17 8.61
C VAL A 14 -6.51 -0.30 7.45
N TYR A 15 -7.79 -0.39 7.76
CA TYR A 15 -8.85 -0.40 6.76
C TYR A 15 -9.36 1.02 6.55
N VAL A 16 -9.52 1.42 5.29
CA VAL A 16 -10.16 2.69 4.95
C VAL A 16 -11.66 2.57 5.17
N ASP A 17 -12.27 3.63 5.71
CA ASP A 17 -13.72 3.67 5.95
C ASP A 17 -14.51 3.87 4.64
N GLU A 18 -13.90 4.56 3.67
CA GLU A 18 -14.48 4.89 2.37
C GLU A 18 -13.47 4.68 1.24
N PRO A 19 -13.92 4.38 0.01
CA PRO A 19 -13.03 4.32 -1.15
C PRO A 19 -12.30 5.65 -1.40
N GLY A 20 -11.03 5.57 -1.81
CA GLY A 20 -10.29 6.74 -2.26
C GLY A 20 -10.94 7.40 -3.47
N ARG A 21 -10.84 8.74 -3.56
CA ARG A 21 -11.37 9.52 -4.69
C ARG A 21 -10.40 9.64 -5.87
N GLY A 22 -9.13 9.31 -5.66
CA GLY A 22 -8.11 9.35 -6.70
C GLY A 22 -8.36 8.26 -7.75
N SER A 23 -8.01 8.55 -8.99
CA SER A 23 -7.96 7.56 -10.07
C SER A 23 -6.52 7.10 -10.25
N ASP A 24 -6.34 5.82 -10.53
CA ASP A 24 -5.04 5.22 -10.86
C ASP A 24 -5.22 4.28 -12.05
N ASP A 25 -4.26 4.28 -12.99
CA ASP A 25 -4.33 3.47 -14.20
C ASP A 25 -4.10 1.98 -13.93
N PHE A 26 -3.64 1.61 -12.72
CA PHE A 26 -3.56 0.23 -12.25
C PHE A 26 -4.91 -0.50 -12.33
N CYS A 27 -6.03 0.23 -12.25
CA CYS A 27 -7.36 -0.36 -12.42
C CYS A 27 -7.51 -1.12 -13.75
N HIS A 28 -6.74 -0.77 -14.80
CA HIS A 28 -6.80 -1.48 -16.07
C HIS A 28 -6.40 -2.95 -15.95
N PHE A 29 -5.52 -3.33 -15.02
CA PHE A 29 -5.15 -4.72 -14.78
C PHE A 29 -6.34 -5.56 -14.28
N THR A 30 -7.27 -4.94 -13.56
CA THR A 30 -8.47 -5.62 -13.05
C THR A 30 -9.42 -6.10 -14.15
N ASN A 31 -9.28 -5.61 -15.39
CA ASN A 31 -10.06 -6.08 -16.53
C ASN A 31 -9.63 -7.47 -17.01
N ALA A 32 -8.40 -7.88 -16.72
CA ALA A 32 -7.80 -9.12 -17.21
C ALA A 32 -7.46 -10.12 -16.10
N SER A 33 -7.31 -9.66 -14.85
CA SER A 33 -6.96 -10.51 -13.71
C SER A 33 -7.57 -10.02 -12.41
N GLN A 34 -7.68 -10.91 -11.43
CA GLN A 34 -7.91 -10.50 -10.05
C GLN A 34 -6.65 -9.78 -9.56
N ALA A 35 -6.80 -8.51 -9.20
CA ALA A 35 -5.71 -7.69 -8.66
C ALA A 35 -6.09 -7.11 -7.31
N SER A 36 -5.08 -6.67 -6.55
CA SER A 36 -5.26 -5.96 -5.29
C SER A 36 -4.43 -4.69 -5.33
N TYR A 37 -5.00 -3.59 -4.83
CA TYR A 37 -4.37 -2.29 -4.71
C TYR A 37 -4.47 -1.87 -3.24
N PHE A 38 -3.38 -1.36 -2.67
CA PHE A 38 -3.29 -0.99 -1.27
C PHE A 38 -2.19 0.05 -1.06
N ASP A 39 -2.28 0.79 0.03
CA ASP A 39 -1.32 1.84 0.38
C ASP A 39 -0.32 1.37 1.45
N ILE A 40 0.88 1.94 1.41
CA ILE A 40 1.83 1.90 2.52
C ILE A 40 1.73 3.21 3.30
N GLY A 41 1.47 3.12 4.61
CA GLY A 41 1.26 4.30 5.44
C GLY A 41 2.52 5.12 5.65
N ASN A 42 2.58 6.32 5.06
CA ASN A 42 3.68 7.28 5.17
C ASN A 42 3.61 8.19 6.43
N GLY A 43 3.05 7.66 7.53
CA GLY A 43 2.81 8.39 8.78
C GLY A 43 1.45 9.10 8.85
N LEU A 44 1.11 9.61 10.04
CA LEU A 44 -0.14 10.33 10.32
C LEU A 44 0.11 11.84 10.44
N GLY A 45 -0.88 12.65 10.06
CA GLY A 45 -0.78 14.11 10.13
C GLY A 45 0.17 14.73 9.12
N THR A 46 0.58 13.96 8.10
CA THR A 46 1.42 14.42 7.00
C THR A 46 0.55 14.98 5.85
N PRO A 47 1.08 15.89 5.03
CA PRO A 47 0.38 16.37 3.84
C PRO A 47 0.08 15.24 2.87
N ASP A 48 -1.02 15.36 2.13
CA ASP A 48 -1.42 14.43 1.09
C ASP A 48 -0.44 14.44 -0.10
N ILE A 49 -0.46 13.39 -0.91
CA ILE A 49 0.29 13.37 -2.18
C ILE A 49 -0.17 14.55 -3.05
N HIS A 50 0.75 15.11 -3.85
CA HIS A 50 0.57 16.36 -4.61
C HIS A 50 0.52 17.67 -3.80
N LYS A 51 0.79 17.66 -2.50
CA LYS A 51 1.06 18.89 -1.74
C LYS A 51 2.54 19.27 -1.84
N ALA A 52 2.85 20.57 -1.89
CA ALA A 52 4.22 21.08 -2.04
C ALA A 52 5.12 20.73 -0.83
N ASP A 53 4.51 20.55 0.33
CA ASP A 53 5.15 20.20 1.60
C ASP A 53 5.10 18.68 1.89
N TYR A 54 4.59 17.86 0.97
CA TYR A 54 4.68 16.39 1.09
C TYR A 54 6.13 15.94 1.26
N ARG A 55 6.35 14.98 2.16
CA ARG A 55 7.66 14.34 2.40
C ARG A 55 7.49 12.84 2.42
N PHE A 56 8.31 12.16 1.62
CA PHE A 56 8.44 10.70 1.67
C PHE A 56 9.25 10.31 2.91
N SER A 57 8.83 9.29 3.64
CA SER A 57 9.54 8.76 4.81
C SER A 57 10.39 7.54 4.42
N ASP A 58 11.70 7.60 4.62
CA ASP A 58 12.56 6.44 4.36
C ASP A 58 12.22 5.24 5.27
N GLU A 59 11.54 5.48 6.39
CA GLU A 59 11.09 4.42 7.32
C GLU A 59 10.10 3.45 6.68
N ILE A 60 9.40 3.87 5.61
CA ILE A 60 8.45 2.98 4.93
C ILE A 60 9.10 2.07 3.88
N LEU A 61 10.38 2.26 3.55
CA LEU A 61 11.06 1.46 2.53
C LEU A 61 11.16 -0.01 2.92
N LEU A 62 11.64 -0.29 4.14
CA LEU A 62 11.82 -1.68 4.58
C LEU A 62 10.48 -2.43 4.73
N PRO A 63 9.44 -1.89 5.40
CA PRO A 63 8.12 -2.53 5.44
C PRO A 63 7.51 -2.77 4.05
N SER A 64 7.72 -1.84 3.11
CA SER A 64 7.24 -2.02 1.72
C SER A 64 7.90 -3.22 1.04
N LEU A 65 9.22 -3.37 1.22
CA LEU A 65 9.98 -4.47 0.66
C LEU A 65 9.61 -5.82 1.30
N GLU A 66 9.37 -5.85 2.62
CA GLU A 66 8.96 -7.07 3.33
C GLU A 66 7.60 -7.58 2.81
N ILE A 67 6.62 -6.68 2.64
CA ILE A 67 5.34 -7.02 2.03
C ILE A 67 5.51 -7.55 0.59
N LEU A 68 6.30 -6.84 -0.23
CA LEU A 68 6.49 -7.22 -1.63
C LEU A 68 7.21 -8.57 -1.77
N ASP A 69 8.27 -8.80 -0.98
CA ASP A 69 9.00 -10.08 -0.95
C ASP A 69 8.06 -11.23 -0.60
N TYR A 70 7.22 -11.03 0.42
CA TYR A 70 6.24 -12.05 0.81
C TYR A 70 5.25 -12.34 -0.32
N LEU A 71 4.65 -11.30 -0.91
CA LEU A 71 3.65 -11.43 -1.97
C LEU A 71 4.19 -12.13 -3.23
N VAL A 72 5.47 -11.93 -3.57
CA VAL A 72 6.08 -12.47 -4.79
C VAL A 72 6.69 -13.85 -4.57
N PHE A 73 7.29 -14.12 -3.41
CA PHE A 73 8.14 -15.29 -3.21
C PHE A 73 7.69 -16.25 -2.11
N LYS A 74 6.73 -15.87 -1.27
CA LYS A 74 6.32 -16.66 -0.09
C LYS A 74 4.86 -17.12 -0.12
N ILE A 75 4.10 -16.71 -1.13
CA ILE A 75 2.72 -17.15 -1.40
C ILE A 75 2.71 -18.25 -2.45
#